data_AF-A0A7G9YKC3-F1
#
_entry.id   AF-A0A7G9YKC3-F1
#
_cell.length_a   1.000
_cell.length_b   1.000
_cell.length_c   1.000
_cell.angle_alpha   90.00
_cell.angle_beta   90.00
_cell.angle_gamma   90.00
#
_symmetry.space_group_name_H-M   'P 1'
#
loop_
_entity.id
_entity.type
_entity.pdbx_description
1 polymer ?
#
loop_
_entity_poly.entity_id
_entity_poly.type
_entity_poly.pdbx_seq_one_letter_code
_entity_poly.pdbx_strand_id
1 'polypeptide(L)'
;MWMDLGFTGFEKDYPDTLAMIPKKKPKGKELTADAKAWNRIVSGFRVLVEHAIGGVKRFGIVSDKFRNRKDGFDDKVMVISCGLWNYHLKFC
;
A
#
# COMPACT_ATOMS: atom_id res chain seq x y z
N MET A 1 -2.34 3.80 11.43
CA MET A 1 -2.37 2.62 10.55
C MET A 1 -2.98 2.99 9.20
N TRP A 2 -2.30 2.66 8.10
CA TRP A 2 -2.84 2.90 6.75
C TRP A 2 -3.84 1.82 6.41
N MET A 3 -5.03 2.23 6.00
CA MET A 3 -6.15 1.31 5.79
C MET A 3 -6.89 1.67 4.52
N ASP A 4 -7.38 0.64 3.82
CA ASP A 4 -8.24 0.83 2.66
C ASP A 4 -9.63 1.30 3.06
N LEU A 5 -10.36 1.86 2.08
CA LEU A 5 -11.72 2.35 2.26
C LEU A 5 -12.69 1.25 2.73
N GLY A 6 -12.36 -0.02 2.53
CA GLY A 6 -13.15 -1.16 3.02
C GLY A 6 -13.19 -1.28 4.54
N PHE A 7 -12.23 -0.70 5.26
CA PHE A 7 -12.07 -0.86 6.71
C PHE A 7 -12.77 0.24 7.53
N THR A 8 -13.98 0.62 7.12
CA THR A 8 -14.76 1.67 7.81
C THR A 8 -15.09 1.36 9.28
N GLY A 9 -15.02 0.09 9.71
CA GLY A 9 -15.23 -0.31 11.11
C GLY A 9 -13.99 -0.23 12.00
N PHE A 10 -12.80 -0.01 11.42
CA PHE A 10 -11.53 -0.12 12.17
C PHE A 10 -11.42 0.89 13.32
N GLU A 11 -11.86 2.14 13.11
CA GLU A 11 -11.87 3.17 14.16
C GLU A 11 -12.81 2.80 15.33
N LYS A 12 -13.84 1.98 15.08
CA LYS A 12 -14.77 1.52 16.12
C LYS A 12 -14.18 0.39 16.95
N ASP A 13 -13.47 -0.54 16.30
CA ASP A 13 -12.86 -1.69 16.95
C ASP A 13 -11.56 -1.31 17.68
N TYR A 14 -10.87 -0.26 17.22
CA TYR A 14 -9.59 0.23 17.77
C TYR A 14 -9.60 1.75 17.97
N PRO A 15 -10.32 2.27 18.99
CA PRO A 15 -10.51 3.71 19.19
C PRO A 15 -9.20 4.47 19.48
N ASP A 16 -8.21 3.80 20.08
CA ASP A 16 -6.91 4.40 20.40
C ASP A 16 -5.93 4.43 19.22
N THR A 17 -6.32 3.87 18.06
CA THR A 17 -5.45 3.78 16.89
C THR A 17 -5.84 4.80 15.83
N LEU A 18 -4.93 5.70 15.48
CA LEU A 18 -5.13 6.64 14.38
C LEU A 18 -5.19 5.88 13.04
N ALA A 19 -6.36 5.87 12.40
CA ALA A 19 -6.56 5.29 11.08
C ALA A 19 -6.32 6.33 9.97
N MET A 20 -5.45 6.02 9.02
CA MET A 20 -5.25 6.83 7.82
C MET A 20 -6.06 6.24 6.67
N ILE A 21 -7.36 6.59 6.64
CA ILE A 21 -8.33 6.16 5.64
C ILE A 21 -8.74 7.35 4.77
N PRO A 22 -8.76 7.23 3.42
CA PRO A 22 -9.30 8.27 2.56
C PRO A 22 -10.80 8.46 2.82
N LYS A 23 -11.28 9.71 2.78
CA LYS A 23 -12.70 10.02 2.98
C LYS A 23 -13.48 9.76 1.67
N LYS A 24 -14.51 8.91 1.74
CA LYS A 24 -15.42 8.63 0.62
C LYS A 24 -16.26 9.87 0.29
N LYS A 25 -16.49 10.12 -1.01
CA LYS A 25 -17.45 11.14 -1.42
C LYS A 25 -18.87 10.73 -0.98
N PRO A 26 -19.62 11.58 -0.25
CA PRO A 26 -21.01 11.33 0.10
C PRO A 26 -21.90 11.32 -1.16
N LYS A 27 -22.95 10.48 -1.17
CA LYS A 27 -23.88 10.39 -2.31
C LYS A 27 -24.62 11.72 -2.49
N GLY A 28 -24.60 12.28 -3.70
CA GLY A 28 -25.29 13.53 -4.04
C GLY A 28 -24.67 14.81 -3.45
N LYS A 29 -23.48 14.74 -2.84
CA LYS A 29 -22.80 15.89 -2.23
C LYS A 29 -21.33 15.95 -2.65
N GLU A 30 -20.73 17.11 -2.52
CA GLU A 30 -19.29 17.29 -2.74
C GLU A 30 -18.46 16.91 -1.51
N LEU A 31 -17.18 16.61 -1.74
CA LEU A 31 -16.19 16.53 -0.67
C LEU A 31 -15.89 17.94 -0.17
N THR A 32 -15.84 18.12 1.16
CA THR A 32 -15.37 19.35 1.79
C THR A 32 -13.92 19.63 1.43
N ALA A 33 -13.49 20.89 1.53
CA ALA A 33 -12.11 21.29 1.25
C ALA A 33 -11.11 20.50 2.11
N ASP A 34 -11.40 20.33 3.40
CA ASP A 34 -10.56 19.57 4.33
C ASP A 34 -10.47 18.09 3.95
N ALA A 35 -11.58 17.48 3.55
CA ALA A 35 -11.58 16.08 3.09
C ALA A 35 -10.79 15.91 1.77
N LYS A 36 -10.84 16.90 0.88
CA LYS A 36 -10.00 16.92 -0.34
C LYS A 36 -8.52 17.04 0.01
N ALA A 37 -8.16 17.92 0.95
CA ALA A 37 -6.78 18.09 1.41
C ALA A 37 -6.24 16.81 2.07
N TRP A 38 -7.04 16.18 2.93
CA TRP A 38 -6.71 14.89 3.54
C TRP A 38 -6.49 13.81 2.49
N ASN A 39 -7.42 13.65 1.55
CA ASN A 39 -7.28 12.68 0.47
C ASN A 39 -6.04 12.94 -0.40
N ARG A 40 -5.64 14.20 -0.61
CA ARG A 40 -4.40 14.53 -1.34
C ARG A 40 -3.15 14.00 -0.63
N ILE A 41 -3.09 14.13 0.69
CA ILE A 41 -1.98 13.61 1.50
C ILE A 41 -1.94 12.08 1.42
N VAL A 42 -3.08 11.43 1.65
CA VAL A 42 -3.20 9.96 1.58
C VAL A 42 -2.82 9.44 0.19
N SER A 43 -3.32 10.05 -0.87
CA SER A 43 -3.00 9.66 -2.25
C SER A 43 -1.51 9.86 -2.57
N GLY A 44 -0.89 10.94 -2.09
CA GLY A 44 0.54 11.17 -2.28
C GLY A 44 1.40 10.05 -1.69
N PHE A 45 1.08 9.60 -0.48
CA PHE A 45 1.75 8.47 0.14
C PHE A 45 1.52 7.16 -0.63
N ARG A 46 0.28 6.92 -1.09
CA ARG A 46 -0.06 5.73 -1.88
C ARG A 46 0.73 5.62 -3.17
N VAL A 47 0.96 6.73 -3.88
CA VAL A 47 1.76 6.71 -5.12
C VAL A 47 3.17 6.17 -4.86
N LEU A 48 3.81 6.57 -3.76
CA LEU A 48 5.15 6.08 -3.40
C LEU A 48 5.13 4.57 -3.09
N VAL A 49 4.12 4.12 -2.35
CA VAL A 49 3.95 2.69 -2.01
C VAL A 49 3.67 1.86 -3.26
N GLU A 50 2.78 2.32 -4.14
CA GLU A 50 2.43 1.66 -5.39
C GLU A 50 3.63 1.59 -6.33
N HIS A 51 4.47 2.63 -6.40
CA HIS A 51 5.74 2.60 -7.14
C HIS A 51 6.72 1.59 -6.56
N ALA A 52 6.87 1.52 -5.23
CA ALA A 52 7.74 0.54 -4.60
C ALA A 52 7.27 -0.90 -4.89
N ILE A 53 5.97 -1.18 -4.71
CA ILE A 53 5.38 -2.49 -5.00
C ILE A 53 5.51 -2.82 -6.50
N GLY A 54 5.20 -1.87 -7.37
CA GLY A 54 5.32 -2.04 -8.82
C GLY A 54 6.75 -2.34 -9.25
N GLY A 55 7.73 -1.69 -8.63
CA GLY A 55 9.15 -1.95 -8.83
C GLY A 55 9.56 -3.36 -8.43
N VAL A 56 9.17 -3.80 -7.23
CA VAL A 56 9.42 -5.18 -6.75
C VAL A 56 8.73 -6.21 -7.65
N LYS A 57 7.53 -5.92 -8.15
CA LYS A 57 6.79 -6.78 -9.07
C LYS A 57 7.43 -6.91 -10.47
N ARG A 58 8.44 -6.12 -10.82
CA ARG A 58 9.23 -6.34 -12.04
C ARG A 58 9.95 -7.68 -12.02
N PHE A 59 10.25 -8.19 -10.82
CA PHE A 59 10.74 -9.55 -10.66
C PHE A 59 9.54 -10.50 -10.78
N GLY A 60 9.42 -11.18 -11.93
CA GLY A 60 8.30 -12.08 -12.23
C GLY A 60 8.05 -13.13 -11.14
N ILE A 61 9.08 -13.53 -10.40
CA ILE A 61 8.96 -14.44 -9.25
C ILE A 61 8.04 -13.92 -8.12
N VAL A 62 7.86 -12.60 -7.98
CA VAL A 62 6.93 -11.97 -7.01
C VAL A 62 5.53 -11.75 -7.61
N SER A 63 5.43 -11.61 -8.94
CA SER A 63 4.19 -11.27 -9.63
C SER A 63 3.42 -12.49 -10.13
N ASP A 64 4.15 -13.51 -10.56
CA ASP A 64 3.59 -14.71 -11.14
C ASP A 64 3.27 -15.75 -10.08
N LYS A 65 2.42 -16.72 -10.45
CA LYS A 65 2.14 -17.87 -9.57
C LYS A 65 3.40 -18.71 -9.41
N PHE A 66 4.06 -18.53 -8.28
CA PHE A 66 5.17 -19.38 -7.87
C PHE A 66 4.65 -20.70 -7.30
N ARG A 67 5.05 -21.83 -7.89
CA ARG A 67 4.52 -23.17 -7.56
C ARG A 67 5.40 -24.00 -6.63
N ASN A 68 6.47 -23.41 -6.09
CA ASN A 68 7.34 -24.14 -5.16
C ASN A 68 6.63 -24.36 -3.83
N ARG A 69 6.89 -25.49 -3.17
CA ARG A 69 6.26 -25.87 -1.89
C ARG A 69 7.19 -25.70 -0.69
N LYS A 70 8.31 -25.00 -0.87
CA LYS A 70 9.29 -24.82 0.19
C LYS A 70 8.81 -23.76 1.16
N ASP A 71 8.70 -24.16 2.43
CA ASP A 71 8.28 -23.28 3.51
C ASP A 71 9.19 -22.04 3.65
N GLY A 72 8.58 -20.88 3.91
CA GLY A 72 9.25 -19.59 4.05
C GLY A 72 9.97 -19.07 2.79
N PHE A 73 9.78 -19.70 1.63
CA PHE A 73 10.45 -19.26 0.41
C PHE A 73 9.85 -17.96 -0.15
N ASP A 74 8.54 -17.75 -0.03
CA ASP A 74 7.87 -16.55 -0.52
C ASP A 74 8.37 -15.28 0.19
N ASP A 75 8.52 -15.33 1.52
CA ASP A 75 9.09 -14.23 2.30
C ASP A 75 10.54 -13.94 1.88
N LYS A 76 11.33 -14.98 1.67
CA LYS A 76 12.73 -14.85 1.23
C LYS A 76 12.82 -14.17 -0.14
N VAL A 77 11.99 -14.60 -1.09
CA VAL A 77 11.92 -13.98 -2.42
C VAL A 77 11.53 -12.52 -2.30
N MET A 78 10.49 -12.21 -1.51
CA MET A 78 10.03 -10.83 -1.33
C MET A 78 11.15 -9.93 -0.76
N VAL A 79 11.85 -10.39 0.28
CA VAL A 79 12.96 -9.63 0.88
C VAL A 79 14.10 -9.39 -0.12
N ILE A 80 14.49 -10.42 -0.87
CA ILE A 80 15.55 -10.30 -1.88
C ILE A 80 15.13 -9.33 -2.98
N SER A 81 13.91 -9.46 -3.51
CA SER A 81 13.39 -8.59 -4.56
C SER A 81 13.28 -7.13 -4.11
N CYS A 82 12.85 -6.88 -2.87
CA CYS A 82 12.91 -5.54 -2.26
C CYS A 82 14.34 -5.00 -2.19
N GLY A 83 15.30 -5.83 -1.76
CA GLY A 83 16.71 -5.46 -1.69
C GLY A 83 17.28 -5.07 -3.06
N LEU A 84 17.01 -5.89 -4.09
CA LEU A 84 17.44 -5.63 -5.46
C LEU A 84 16.82 -4.36 -6.04
N TRP A 85 15.52 -4.13 -5.80
CA TRP A 85 14.86 -2.90 -6.26
C TRP A 85 15.45 -1.65 -5.57
N ASN A 86 15.68 -1.72 -4.26
CA ASN A 86 16.31 -0.63 -3.52
C ASN A 86 17.74 -0.36 -3.97
N TYR A 87 18.50 -1.39 -4.31
CA TYR A 87 19.83 -1.24 -4.90
C TYR A 87 19.76 -0.55 -6.26
N HIS A 88 18.85 -0.99 -7.13
CA HIS A 88 18.62 -0.37 -8.44
C HIS A 88 18.29 1.12 -8.31
N LEU A 89 17.36 1.51 -7.42
CA LEU A 89 17.02 2.92 -7.21
C LEU A 89 18.17 3.79 -6.69
N LYS A 90 19.18 3.20 -6.06
CA LYS A 90 20.31 3.93 -5.49
C LYS A 90 21.50 4.08 -6.44
N PHE A 91 21.72 3.11 -7.33
CA PHE A 91 22.99 2.97 -8.05
C PHE A 91 22.84 2.79 -9.57
N CYS A 92 21.63 2.65 -10.09
CA CYS A 92 21.36 2.56 -11.53
C CYS A 92 20.56 3.78 -11.98
#